data_AF-A0A7K2TKS8-F1
#
_entry.id   AF-A0A7K2TKS8-F1
#
_cell.length_a   1.000
_cell.length_b   1.000
_cell.length_c   1.000
_cell.angle_alpha   90.00
_cell.angle_beta   90.00
_cell.angle_gamma   90.00
#
_symmetry.space_group_name_H-M   'P 1'
#
loop_
_entity.id
_entity.type
_entity.pdbx_description
1 polymer ?
#
loop_
_entity_poly.entity_id
_entity_poly.type
_entity_poly.pdbx_seq_one_letter_code
_entity_poly.pdbx_strand_id
1 'polypeptide(L)'
;MHSDPRPGPPGIIAPHVPADAYHRAARTGTPVVVVVHTTDPAGRPLGHYLYPIALATAGAIGVTATVAALLALLDFAVHTALSIAAATGPITIGGINLKLHPKKTP
;
A
#
# COMPACT_ATOMS: atom_id res chain seq x y z
N MET A 1 -52.08 -19.13 18.40
CA MET A 1 -51.43 -18.84 17.11
C MET A 1 -49.99 -18.48 17.44
N HIS A 2 -49.05 -19.34 17.02
CA HIS A 2 -47.70 -19.49 17.53
C HIS A 2 -46.72 -18.60 16.75
N SER A 3 -46.22 -17.52 17.37
CA SER A 3 -45.19 -16.66 16.77
C SER A 3 -43.80 -17.19 17.13
N ASP A 4 -43.17 -17.79 16.12
CA ASP A 4 -41.77 -18.20 16.02
C ASP A 4 -40.81 -17.04 16.39
N PRO A 5 -39.88 -17.18 17.36
CA PRO A 5 -39.04 -16.09 17.82
C PRO A 5 -37.81 -15.96 16.91
N ARG A 6 -37.99 -15.40 15.71
CA ARG A 6 -36.82 -15.06 14.88
C ARG A 6 -36.13 -13.81 15.43
N PRO A 7 -34.85 -13.87 15.82
CA PRO A 7 -34.10 -12.67 16.19
C PRO A 7 -33.98 -11.77 14.94
N GLY A 8 -34.41 -10.52 15.08
CA GLY A 8 -34.15 -9.49 14.06
C GLY A 8 -32.64 -9.20 13.94
N PRO A 9 -32.21 -8.57 12.84
CA PRO A 9 -30.79 -8.32 12.57
C PRO A 9 -30.10 -7.62 13.77
N PRO A 10 -29.00 -8.19 14.30
CA PRO A 10 -28.30 -7.56 15.41
C PRO A 10 -27.59 -6.30 14.89
N GLY A 11 -28.00 -5.13 15.40
CA GLY A 11 -27.28 -3.87 15.16
C GLY A 11 -28.11 -2.62 14.95
N ILE A 12 -29.43 -2.72 14.72
CA ILE A 12 -30.29 -1.53 14.47
C ILE A 12 -31.41 -1.38 15.52
N ILE A 13 -31.66 -2.39 16.34
CA ILE A 13 -32.64 -2.32 17.42
C ILE A 13 -31.86 -1.88 18.67
N ALA A 14 -32.16 -0.68 19.17
CA ALA A 14 -31.70 -0.27 20.49
C ALA A 14 -32.04 -1.38 21.51
N PRO A 15 -31.17 -1.69 22.50
CA PRO A 15 -31.41 -2.75 23.47
C PRO A 15 -32.82 -2.66 24.06
N HIS A 16 -33.73 -3.48 23.55
CA HIS A 16 -35.13 -3.43 23.94
C HIS A 16 -35.26 -4.27 25.20
N VAL A 17 -35.38 -3.60 26.34
CA VAL A 17 -35.70 -4.27 27.58
C VAL A 17 -37.21 -4.54 27.58
N PRO A 18 -37.67 -5.80 27.69
CA PRO A 18 -39.10 -6.10 27.70
C PRO A 18 -39.83 -5.39 28.85
N ALA A 19 -41.04 -4.89 28.62
CA ALA A 19 -41.82 -4.16 29.63
C ALA A 19 -42.06 -4.98 30.92
N ASP A 20 -42.24 -6.29 30.78
CA ASP A 20 -42.40 -7.21 31.91
C ASP A 20 -41.17 -7.27 32.82
N ALA A 21 -39.97 -7.08 32.25
CA ALA A 21 -38.74 -7.00 33.02
C ALA A 21 -38.74 -5.74 33.91
N TYR A 22 -39.19 -4.60 33.39
CA TYR A 22 -39.39 -3.38 34.18
C TYR A 22 -40.46 -3.55 35.26
N HIS A 23 -41.63 -4.10 34.92
CA HIS A 23 -42.72 -4.28 35.88
C HIS A 23 -42.39 -5.29 36.98
N ARG A 24 -41.54 -6.27 36.69
CA ARG A 24 -41.01 -7.21 37.70
C ARG A 24 -39.96 -6.55 38.58
N ALA A 25 -39.02 -5.82 37.99
CA ALA A 25 -37.98 -5.07 38.71
C ALA A 25 -38.60 -4.06 39.69
N ALA A 26 -39.61 -3.31 39.24
CA ALA A 26 -40.32 -2.33 40.08
C ALA A 26 -41.04 -2.97 41.28
N ARG A 27 -41.57 -4.20 41.13
CA ARG A 27 -42.25 -4.91 42.22
C ARG A 27 -41.28 -5.58 43.21
N THR A 28 -40.10 -5.97 42.74
CA THR A 28 -39.14 -6.77 43.52
C THR A 28 -37.98 -5.93 44.05
N GLY A 29 -37.87 -4.67 43.64
CA GLY A 29 -36.73 -3.81 43.95
C GLY A 29 -35.42 -4.27 43.28
N THR A 30 -35.49 -5.21 42.34
CA THR A 30 -34.29 -5.74 41.67
C THR A 30 -33.85 -4.81 40.53
N PRO A 31 -32.54 -4.50 40.41
CA PRO A 31 -32.06 -3.59 39.38
C PRO A 31 -32.04 -4.25 37.99
N VAL A 32 -32.35 -3.47 36.95
CA VAL A 32 -32.23 -3.88 35.54
C VAL A 32 -30.89 -3.37 34.99
N VAL A 33 -30.01 -4.28 34.56
CA VAL A 33 -28.72 -3.94 33.96
C VAL A 33 -28.81 -4.12 32.45
N VAL A 34 -28.61 -3.03 31.70
CA VAL A 34 -28.55 -3.04 30.23
C VAL A 34 -27.09 -3.03 29.81
N VAL A 35 -26.60 -4.16 29.29
CA VAL A 35 -25.27 -4.27 28.70
C VAL A 35 -25.38 -4.03 27.20
N VAL A 36 -24.87 -2.90 26.75
CA VAL A 36 -24.75 -2.60 25.32
C VAL A 36 -23.38 -3.06 24.87
N HIS A 37 -23.31 -4.18 24.17
CA HIS A 37 -22.11 -4.54 23.44
C HIS A 37 -21.99 -3.60 22.25
N THR A 38 -21.23 -2.52 22.41
CA THR A 38 -20.70 -1.81 21.25
C THR A 38 -19.71 -2.77 20.61
N THR A 39 -20.06 -3.34 19.46
CA THR A 39 -19.03 -3.78 18.53
C THR A 39 -18.33 -2.52 18.06
N ASP A 40 -17.37 -2.05 18.84
CA ASP A 40 -16.37 -1.15 18.33
C ASP A 40 -15.63 -1.93 17.25
N PRO A 41 -15.62 -1.51 15.98
CA PRO A 41 -14.72 -2.05 14.98
C PRO A 41 -13.25 -1.70 15.29
N ALA A 42 -12.86 -1.55 16.56
CA ALA A 42 -11.52 -1.31 17.09
C ALA A 42 -10.49 -2.35 16.66
N GLY A 43 -10.90 -3.46 16.04
CA GLY A 43 -10.02 -4.22 15.16
C GLY A 43 -9.81 -3.44 13.87
N ARG A 44 -8.95 -2.41 13.87
CA ARG A 44 -8.53 -1.71 12.64
C ARG A 44 -8.22 -2.77 11.59
N PRO A 45 -8.98 -2.86 10.49
CA PRO A 45 -8.81 -3.95 9.54
C PRO A 45 -7.38 -3.91 9.02
N LEU A 46 -6.69 -5.04 9.06
CA LEU A 46 -5.29 -5.18 8.65
C LEU A 46 -5.01 -4.51 7.29
N GLY A 47 -6.02 -4.49 6.40
CA GLY A 47 -6.00 -3.81 5.11
C GLY A 47 -5.68 -2.30 5.17
N HIS A 48 -5.97 -1.61 6.27
CA HIS A 48 -5.64 -0.19 6.42
C HIS A 48 -4.12 0.06 6.49
N TYR A 49 -3.34 -0.92 6.94
CA TYR A 49 -1.87 -0.85 6.97
C TYR A 49 -1.23 -1.36 5.68
N LEU A 50 -1.91 -2.21 4.91
CA LEU A 50 -1.41 -2.73 3.64
C LEU A 50 -1.35 -1.64 2.56
N TYR A 51 -2.34 -0.73 2.54
CA TYR A 51 -2.40 0.35 1.56
C TYR A 51 -1.16 1.28 1.55
N PRO A 52 -0.73 1.87 2.68
CA PRO A 52 0.44 2.74 2.69
C PRO A 52 1.75 1.98 2.40
N ILE A 53 1.86 0.71 2.82
CA ILE A 53 3.02 -0.13 2.52
C ILE A 53 3.10 -0.40 1.02
N ALA A 54 1.99 -0.80 0.40
CA ALA A 54 1.92 -1.02 -1.04
C ALA A 54 2.32 0.25 -1.81
N LEU A 55 1.82 1.41 -1.42
CA LEU A 55 2.17 2.68 -2.05
C LEU A 55 3.65 3.04 -1.88
N ALA A 56 4.21 2.87 -0.68
CA ALA A 56 5.61 3.14 -0.41
C ALA A 56 6.54 2.21 -1.22
N THR A 57 6.23 0.91 -1.28
CA THR A 57 7.01 -0.06 -2.06
C THR A 57 6.90 0.19 -3.56
N ALA A 58 5.71 0.52 -4.08
CA ALA A 58 5.52 0.85 -5.48
C ALA A 58 6.33 2.09 -5.89
N GLY A 59 6.35 3.13 -5.04
CA GLY A 59 7.18 4.32 -5.27
C GLY A 59 8.67 4.01 -5.26
N ALA A 60 9.15 3.25 -4.27
CA ALA A 60 10.55 2.86 -4.17
C ALA A 60 11.00 2.01 -5.37
N ILE A 61 10.20 1.02 -5.76
CA ILE A 61 10.46 0.19 -6.95
C ILE A 61 10.42 1.04 -8.22
N GLY A 62 9.46 1.95 -8.35
CA GLY A 62 9.36 2.83 -9.52
C GLY A 62 10.59 3.71 -9.70
N VAL A 63 11.08 4.36 -8.63
CA VAL A 63 12.28 5.21 -8.70
C VAL A 63 13.52 4.39 -9.00
N THR A 64 13.72 3.28 -8.29
CA THR A 64 14.90 2.41 -8.51
C THR A 64 14.90 1.79 -9.89
N ALA A 65 13.75 1.34 -10.40
CA ALA A 65 13.61 0.84 -11.76
C ALA A 65 13.87 1.91 -12.82
N THR A 66 13.42 3.15 -12.59
CA THR A 66 13.68 4.27 -13.51
C THR A 66 15.18 4.60 -13.58
N VAL A 67 15.84 4.67 -12.42
CA VAL A 67 17.29 4.88 -12.35
C VAL A 67 18.04 3.74 -13.03
N ALA A 68 17.64 2.49 -12.76
CA ALA A 68 18.25 1.32 -13.39
C ALA A 68 18.05 1.31 -14.91
N ALA A 69 16.86 1.65 -15.39
CA ALA A 69 16.56 1.76 -16.82
C ALA A 69 17.39 2.86 -17.49
N LEU A 70 17.54 4.01 -16.83
CA LEU A 70 18.38 5.09 -17.33
C LEU A 70 19.84 4.65 -17.45
N LEU A 71 20.38 4.03 -16.39
CA LEU A 71 21.75 3.52 -16.40
C LEU A 71 21.96 2.44 -17.45
N ALA A 72 21.01 1.52 -17.61
CA ALA A 72 21.05 0.48 -18.65
C ALA A 72 21.03 1.08 -20.06
N LEU A 73 20.23 2.13 -20.29
CA LEU A 73 20.20 2.83 -21.58
C LEU A 73 21.52 3.55 -21.86
N LEU A 74 22.10 4.21 -20.86
CA LEU A 74 23.40 4.87 -20.99
C LEU A 74 24.52 3.87 -21.26
N ASP A 75 24.57 2.77 -20.51
CA ASP A 75 25.56 1.71 -20.70
C ASP A 75 25.47 1.12 -22.11
N PHE A 76 24.26 0.79 -22.55
CA PHE A 76 24.01 0.30 -23.91
C PHE A 76 24.46 1.30 -24.98
N ALA A 77 24.15 2.59 -24.79
CA ALA A 77 24.55 3.64 -25.72
C ALA A 77 26.07 3.80 -25.80
N VAL A 78 26.75 3.82 -24.64
CA VAL A 78 28.23 3.90 -24.58
C VAL A 78 28.86 2.66 -25.21
N HIS A 79 28.35 1.47 -24.91
CA HIS A 79 28.85 0.23 -25.47
C HIS A 79 28.73 0.20 -27.00
N THR A 80 27.62 0.71 -27.52
CA THR A 80 27.37 0.83 -28.96
C THR A 80 28.26 1.91 -29.59
N ALA A 81 28.42 3.07 -28.95
CA ALA A 81 29.29 4.12 -29.46
C ALA A 81 30.76 3.66 -29.51
N LEU A 82 31.21 2.93 -28.49
CA LEU A 82 32.55 2.35 -28.45
C LEU A 82 32.72 1.22 -29.48
N SER A 83 31.72 0.37 -29.68
CA SER A 83 31.80 -0.69 -30.69
C SER A 83 31.86 -0.11 -32.11
N ILE A 84 31.10 0.94 -32.38
CA ILE A 84 31.18 1.70 -33.64
C ILE A 84 32.57 2.35 -33.76
N ALA A 85 33.06 3.03 -32.71
CA ALA A 85 34.36 3.70 -32.74
C ALA A 85 35.51 2.71 -33.00
N ALA A 86 35.43 1.52 -32.39
CA ALA A 86 36.39 0.45 -32.62
C ALA A 86 36.31 -0.09 -34.06
N ALA A 87 35.12 -0.13 -34.67
CA ALA A 87 34.93 -0.60 -36.03
C ALA A 87 35.30 0.42 -37.11
N THR A 88 35.06 1.72 -36.89
CA THR A 88 35.25 2.78 -37.89
C THR A 88 36.53 3.60 -37.74
N GLY A 89 37.31 3.41 -36.68
CA GLY A 89 38.38 4.35 -36.33
C GLY A 89 37.82 5.67 -35.75
N PRO A 90 38.66 6.68 -35.46
CA PRO A 90 38.30 7.83 -34.62
C PRO A 90 37.03 8.54 -35.09
N ILE A 91 35.97 8.45 -34.26
CA ILE A 91 34.67 9.05 -34.54
C ILE A 91 34.82 10.57 -34.54
N THR A 92 34.56 11.17 -35.70
CA THR A 92 34.57 12.62 -35.88
C THR A 92 33.13 13.12 -35.81
N ILE A 93 32.76 13.89 -34.78
CA ILE A 93 31.45 14.57 -34.70
C ILE A 93 31.74 16.07 -34.76
N GLY A 94 31.27 16.74 -35.81
CA GLY A 94 31.40 18.21 -35.95
C GLY A 94 32.85 18.73 -36.05
N GLY A 95 33.77 17.96 -36.62
CA GLY A 95 35.18 18.38 -36.80
C GLY A 95 36.05 18.32 -35.55
N ILE A 96 35.49 17.94 -34.40
CA ILE A 96 36.25 17.75 -33.15
C ILE A 96 36.79 16.32 -33.13
N ASN A 97 38.09 16.18 -33.40
CA ASN A 97 38.79 14.91 -33.26
C ASN A 97 39.12 14.67 -31.79
N LEU A 98 38.39 13.78 -31.12
CA LEU A 98 38.75 13.36 -29.76
C LEU A 98 39.90 12.33 -29.82
N LYS A 99 41.13 12.83 -30.02
CA LYS A 99 42.35 12.03 -29.92
C LYS A 99 42.71 11.83 -28.44
N LEU A 100 42.21 10.77 -27.82
CA LEU A 100 42.70 10.29 -26.53
C LEU A 100 44.12 9.74 -26.69
N HIS A 101 45.14 10.60 -26.57
CA HIS A 101 46.52 10.18 -26.35
C HIS A 101 46.76 10.03 -24.84
N PRO A 102 46.79 8.81 -24.28
CA PRO A 102 47.42 8.63 -22.99
C PRO A 102 48.92 8.92 -23.16
N LYS A 103 49.37 10.04 -22.59
CA LYS A 103 50.80 10.36 -22.47
C LYS A 103 51.46 9.27 -21.63
N LYS A 104 52.16 8.35 -22.28
CA LYS A 104 53.12 7.47 -21.61
C LYS A 104 54.50 8.09 -21.75
N THR A 105 54.99 8.64 -20.65
CA THR A 105 56.42 8.86 -20.35
C THR A 105 56.82 7.79 -19.33
N PRO A 106 58.08 7.34 -19.23
CA PRO A 106 59.33 7.92 -19.75
C PRO A 106 59.85 7.32 -21.06
#